data_AF-A0A7V4Y4I8-F1
#
_entry.id   AF-A0A7V4Y4I8-F1
#
_cell.length_a   1.000
_cell.length_b   1.000
_cell.length_c   1.000
_cell.angle_alpha   90.00
_cell.angle_beta   90.00
_cell.angle_gamma   90.00
#
_symmetry.space_group_name_H-M   'P 1'
#
loop_
_entity.id
_entity.type
_entity.pdbx_description
1 polymer ?
#
loop_
_entity_poly.entity_id
_entity_poly.type
_entity_poly.pdbx_seq_one_letter_code
_entity_poly.pdbx_strand_id
1 'polypeptide(L)'
;MMPSEERKDEKKIISAKEEEIIIDYDQLDVARIMEQIKRKIASQPRPQPSEKTREERAVIPPPPRSPWELERPYGWRARVKKILLRLMKPVSPLIKLLIFPVYHEFRETVLKLHHANMRIDYLSAALETELAKLSQVLNRRIDGVEEKFPPVLEEINRLKEYTKLLHNLSHNLVVEMSKLKIELDTLKIHHRLLEKDVRHLEQRERWLEKEIVS
;
A
#
# COMPACT_ATOMS: atom_id res chain seq x y z
N MET A 1 -32.83 -24.51 -45.84
CA MET A 1 -31.43 -24.14 -46.15
C MET A 1 -30.90 -23.30 -44.99
N MET A 2 -29.90 -23.82 -44.30
CA MET A 2 -29.00 -23.11 -43.36
C MET A 2 -28.19 -22.02 -44.11
N PRO A 3 -27.28 -21.25 -43.47
CA PRO A 3 -27.39 -20.41 -42.27
C PRO A 3 -26.68 -19.04 -42.48
N SER A 4 -26.79 -18.09 -41.55
CA SER A 4 -25.81 -16.98 -41.46
C SER A 4 -25.53 -16.67 -39.98
N GLU A 5 -24.41 -17.23 -39.53
CA GLU A 5 -23.76 -17.00 -38.26
C GLU A 5 -23.11 -15.62 -38.27
N GLU A 6 -23.65 -14.63 -37.55
CA GLU A 6 -22.95 -13.34 -37.43
C GLU A 6 -23.31 -12.56 -36.14
N ARG A 7 -23.77 -13.25 -35.08
CA ARG A 7 -24.13 -12.62 -33.79
C ARG A 7 -23.29 -13.11 -32.60
N LYS A 8 -22.01 -13.42 -32.80
CA LYS A 8 -21.13 -13.87 -31.71
C LYS A 8 -19.92 -12.99 -31.40
N ASP A 9 -19.58 -12.03 -32.25
CA ASP A 9 -18.30 -11.32 -32.09
C ASP A 9 -18.41 -9.93 -31.44
N GLU A 10 -19.58 -9.27 -31.50
CA GLU A 10 -19.75 -7.96 -30.84
C GLU A 10 -19.92 -8.03 -29.32
N LYS A 11 -20.27 -9.20 -28.77
CA LYS A 11 -20.40 -9.37 -27.31
C LYS A 11 -19.08 -9.65 -26.58
N LYS A 12 -17.97 -9.87 -27.31
CA LYS A 12 -16.66 -10.16 -26.70
C LYS A 12 -15.75 -8.94 -26.55
N ILE A 13 -16.05 -7.83 -27.23
CA ILE A 13 -15.14 -6.67 -27.30
C ILE A 13 -15.35 -5.68 -26.12
N ILE A 14 -16.44 -5.80 -25.36
CA ILE A 14 -16.74 -4.94 -24.20
C ILE A 14 -16.21 -5.53 -22.87
N SER A 15 -15.72 -6.79 -22.86
CA SER A 15 -15.33 -7.49 -21.62
C SER A 15 -13.92 -7.18 -21.10
N ALA A 16 -13.19 -6.24 -21.67
CA ALA A 16 -11.77 -6.01 -21.35
C ALA A 16 -11.44 -4.60 -20.83
N LYS A 17 -12.44 -3.78 -20.54
CA LYS A 17 -12.23 -2.42 -20.04
C LYS A 17 -12.86 -2.27 -18.66
N GLU A 18 -11.97 -2.10 -17.67
CA GLU A 18 -12.22 -1.51 -16.35
C GLU A 18 -13.00 -2.35 -15.32
N GLU A 19 -12.37 -3.42 -14.81
CA GLU A 19 -12.62 -3.83 -13.42
C GLU A 19 -11.78 -2.93 -12.48
N GLU A 20 -12.34 -1.77 -12.14
CA GLU A 20 -11.88 -0.94 -11.04
C GLU A 20 -12.03 -1.70 -9.71
N ILE A 21 -11.02 -1.60 -8.84
CA ILE A 21 -11.09 -2.15 -7.49
C ILE A 21 -12.00 -1.21 -6.70
N ILE A 22 -13.25 -1.61 -6.50
CA ILE A 22 -14.21 -0.83 -5.69
C ILE A 22 -13.92 -1.12 -4.22
N ILE A 23 -13.31 -0.14 -3.55
CA ILE A 23 -13.08 -0.17 -2.09
C ILE A 23 -14.28 0.51 -1.43
N ASP A 24 -15.03 -0.27 -0.64
CA ASP A 24 -16.06 0.26 0.24
C ASP A 24 -15.41 0.74 1.54
N TYR A 25 -15.42 2.04 1.78
CA TYR A 25 -14.75 2.68 2.92
C TYR A 25 -15.52 2.52 4.23
N ASP A 26 -16.82 2.20 4.17
CA ASP A 26 -17.66 2.03 5.35
C ASP A 26 -17.57 0.60 5.92
N GLN A 27 -17.16 -0.37 5.10
CA GLN A 27 -16.98 -1.79 5.47
C GLN A 27 -15.71 -2.37 4.83
N LEU A 28 -14.57 -2.16 5.48
CA LEU A 28 -13.27 -2.59 4.97
C LEU A 28 -13.05 -4.11 5.15
N ASP A 29 -13.51 -4.90 4.18
CA ASP A 29 -13.24 -6.35 4.14
C ASP A 29 -11.98 -6.67 3.32
N VAL A 30 -10.89 -6.90 4.06
CA VAL A 30 -9.58 -7.24 3.49
C VAL A 30 -9.63 -8.53 2.66
N ALA A 31 -10.48 -9.50 3.01
CA ALA A 31 -10.58 -10.76 2.28
C ALA A 31 -11.14 -10.51 0.87
N ARG A 32 -12.21 -9.71 0.78
CA ARG A 32 -12.85 -9.31 -0.49
C ARG A 32 -11.91 -8.51 -1.38
N ILE A 33 -11.15 -7.57 -0.81
CA ILE A 33 -10.14 -6.78 -1.54
C ILE A 33 -9.03 -7.70 -2.07
N MET A 34 -8.55 -8.64 -1.26
CA MET A 34 -7.52 -9.60 -1.67
C MET A 34 -8.00 -10.55 -2.76
N GLU A 35 -9.27 -10.95 -2.77
CA GLU A 35 -9.87 -11.72 -3.86
C GLU A 35 -9.93 -10.93 -5.17
N GLN A 36 -10.32 -9.65 -5.11
CA GLN A 36 -10.32 -8.76 -6.28
C GLN A 36 -8.90 -8.59 -6.84
N ILE A 37 -7.91 -8.40 -5.97
CA ILE A 37 -6.49 -8.30 -6.37
C ILE A 37 -6.01 -9.61 -7.00
N LYS A 38 -6.31 -10.77 -6.39
CA LYS A 38 -5.92 -12.09 -6.95
C LYS A 38 -6.53 -12.32 -8.33
N ARG A 39 -7.81 -11.96 -8.54
CA ARG A 39 -8.47 -12.05 -9.85
C ARG A 39 -7.83 -11.11 -10.88
N LYS A 40 -7.43 -9.91 -10.46
CA LYS A 40 -6.72 -8.94 -11.31
C LYS A 40 -5.31 -9.39 -11.68
N ILE A 41 -4.58 -10.03 -10.76
CA ILE A 41 -3.26 -10.62 -11.03
C ILE A 41 -3.40 -11.84 -11.95
N ALA A 42 -4.42 -12.67 -11.76
CA ALA A 42 -4.67 -13.84 -12.60
C ALA A 42 -5.09 -13.50 -14.04
N SER A 43 -5.70 -12.33 -14.25
CA SER A 43 -6.11 -11.83 -15.57
C SER A 43 -5.04 -10.98 -16.26
N GLN A 44 -4.02 -10.52 -15.54
CA GLN A 44 -2.86 -9.87 -16.17
C GLN A 44 -1.93 -10.92 -16.81
N PRO A 45 -1.48 -10.71 -18.06
CA PRO A 45 -0.46 -11.56 -18.66
C PRO A 45 0.80 -11.49 -17.79
N ARG A 46 1.29 -12.66 -17.37
CA ARG A 46 2.49 -12.82 -16.54
C ARG A 46 3.60 -11.93 -17.11
N PRO A 47 4.14 -10.94 -16.36
CA PRO A 47 5.33 -10.26 -16.82
C PRO A 47 6.38 -11.35 -17.02
N GLN A 48 6.82 -11.50 -18.27
CA GLN A 48 7.91 -12.42 -18.58
C GLN A 48 9.06 -12.02 -17.65
N PRO A 49 9.62 -12.95 -16.88
CA PRO A 49 10.82 -12.65 -16.13
C PRO A 49 11.85 -12.26 -17.17
N SER A 50 12.21 -10.97 -17.21
CA SER A 50 13.32 -10.50 -18.02
C SER A 50 14.51 -11.38 -17.64
N GLU A 51 15.01 -12.10 -18.64
CA GLU A 51 16.16 -13.01 -18.64
C GLU A 51 17.50 -12.34 -18.29
N LYS A 52 17.52 -11.38 -17.35
CA LYS A 52 18.73 -10.66 -16.94
C LYS A 52 19.26 -11.02 -15.56
N THR A 53 18.71 -12.04 -14.90
CA THR A 53 19.15 -12.44 -13.55
C THR A 53 19.45 -13.95 -13.42
N ARG A 54 19.64 -14.67 -14.53
CA ARG A 54 19.95 -16.12 -14.45
C ARG A 54 21.00 -16.62 -15.44
N GLU A 55 21.99 -15.81 -15.73
CA GLU A 55 23.34 -16.19 -16.18
C GLU A 55 24.21 -15.08 -15.56
N GLU A 56 25.20 -15.26 -14.69
CA GLU A 56 26.19 -16.30 -14.51
C GLU A 56 26.39 -16.48 -12.99
N ARG A 57 26.25 -17.71 -12.47
CA ARG A 57 27.21 -18.12 -11.45
C ARG A 57 28.54 -18.17 -12.19
N ALA A 58 29.28 -17.06 -12.15
CA ALA A 58 30.66 -17.05 -12.57
C ALA A 58 31.38 -18.08 -11.71
N VAL A 59 31.57 -19.28 -12.27
CA VAL A 59 32.73 -20.10 -11.99
C VAL A 59 33.88 -19.11 -12.07
N ILE A 60 34.46 -18.73 -10.93
CA ILE A 60 35.64 -17.87 -10.90
C ILE A 60 36.64 -18.59 -11.81
N PRO A 61 36.95 -18.10 -13.03
CA PRO A 61 38.04 -18.68 -13.76
C PRO A 61 39.28 -18.45 -12.87
N PRO A 62 40.16 -19.45 -12.68
CA PRO A 62 41.39 -19.22 -11.95
C PRO A 62 42.05 -17.97 -12.54
N PRO A 63 42.66 -17.09 -11.70
CA PRO A 63 43.23 -15.84 -12.17
C PRO A 63 44.09 -16.12 -13.40
N PRO A 64 44.02 -15.29 -14.46
CA PRO A 64 44.83 -15.51 -15.65
C PRO A 64 46.27 -15.69 -15.20
N ARG A 65 46.84 -16.88 -15.48
CA ARG A 65 48.20 -17.22 -15.09
C ARG A 65 49.09 -16.10 -15.57
N SER A 66 49.77 -15.46 -14.62
CA SER A 66 50.75 -14.43 -14.90
C SER A 66 51.72 -14.92 -15.98
N PRO A 67 52.04 -14.12 -17.02
CA PRO A 67 52.87 -14.53 -18.16
C PRO A 67 54.28 -15.06 -17.85
N TRP A 68 54.68 -15.10 -16.57
CA TRP A 68 55.98 -15.57 -16.11
C TRP A 68 56.02 -17.03 -15.64
N GLU A 69 54.91 -17.77 -15.66
CA GLU A 69 54.89 -19.23 -15.38
C GLU A 69 55.25 -20.13 -16.60
N LEU A 70 56.08 -19.63 -17.52
CA LEU A 70 56.65 -20.48 -18.56
C LEU A 70 57.81 -21.33 -18.01
N GLU A 71 57.56 -22.63 -17.97
CA GLU A 71 58.46 -23.72 -18.37
C GLU A 71 59.96 -23.39 -18.39
N ARG A 72 60.75 -24.11 -17.58
CA ARG A 72 62.22 -24.07 -17.62
C ARG A 72 62.70 -24.31 -19.07
N PRO A 73 63.35 -23.34 -19.73
CA PRO A 73 63.70 -23.52 -21.14
C PRO A 73 64.94 -24.40 -21.28
N TYR A 74 64.78 -25.62 -21.77
CA TYR A 74 65.87 -26.47 -22.26
C TYR A 74 66.01 -26.31 -23.78
N GLY A 75 67.25 -26.22 -24.28
CA GLY A 75 67.55 -26.08 -25.71
C GLY A 75 67.55 -24.64 -26.25
N TRP A 76 67.88 -24.47 -27.54
CA TRP A 76 68.12 -23.24 -28.30
C TRP A 76 67.32 -21.97 -27.92
N ARG A 77 66.09 -22.11 -27.41
CA ARG A 77 65.30 -21.02 -26.78
C ARG A 77 66.03 -20.34 -25.62
N ALA A 78 66.82 -21.06 -24.83
CA ALA A 78 67.69 -20.50 -23.80
C ALA A 78 68.84 -19.66 -24.38
N ARG A 79 69.36 -20.01 -25.56
CA ARG A 79 70.38 -19.21 -26.26
C ARG A 79 69.76 -17.95 -26.88
N VAL A 80 68.58 -18.07 -27.47
CA VAL A 80 67.79 -16.91 -27.94
C VAL A 80 67.45 -16.00 -26.76
N LYS A 81 67.04 -16.55 -25.61
CA LYS A 81 66.81 -15.78 -24.36
C LYS A 81 68.10 -15.11 -23.88
N LYS A 82 69.28 -15.75 -24.01
CA LYS A 82 70.59 -15.17 -23.65
C LYS A 82 71.02 -14.06 -24.59
N ILE A 83 70.72 -14.18 -25.90
CA ILE A 83 70.97 -13.16 -26.92
C ILE A 83 69.99 -12.00 -26.74
N LEU A 84 68.70 -12.28 -26.53
CA LEU A 84 67.67 -11.31 -26.22
C LEU A 84 67.99 -10.57 -24.92
N LEU A 85 68.44 -11.25 -23.86
CA LEU A 85 68.90 -10.60 -22.62
C LEU A 85 70.17 -9.76 -22.84
N ARG A 86 71.09 -10.16 -23.73
CA ARG A 86 72.26 -9.34 -24.09
C ARG A 86 71.88 -8.11 -24.93
N LEU A 87 70.86 -8.22 -25.78
CA LEU A 87 70.31 -7.16 -26.60
C LEU A 87 69.36 -6.25 -25.82
N MET A 88 68.66 -6.78 -24.81
CA MET A 88 67.78 -6.05 -23.91
C MET A 88 68.54 -5.26 -22.84
N LYS A 89 69.82 -5.56 -22.56
CA LYS A 89 70.63 -4.73 -21.65
C LYS A 89 70.77 -3.28 -22.14
N PRO A 90 71.14 -3.01 -23.41
CA PRO A 90 71.19 -1.65 -23.94
C PRO A 90 69.81 -1.06 -24.29
N VAL A 91 68.79 -1.89 -24.52
CA VAL A 91 67.42 -1.42 -24.87
C VAL A 91 66.52 -1.28 -23.63
N SER A 92 66.90 -1.85 -22.48
CA SER A 92 66.23 -1.68 -21.18
C SER A 92 66.01 -0.21 -20.78
N PRO A 93 66.99 0.72 -20.92
CA PRO A 93 66.72 2.12 -20.65
C PRO A 93 65.66 2.71 -21.60
N LEU A 94 65.66 2.33 -22.89
CA LEU A 94 64.65 2.77 -23.87
C LEU A 94 63.26 2.21 -23.57
N ILE A 95 63.16 0.92 -23.25
CA ILE A 95 61.90 0.26 -22.85
C ILE A 95 61.37 0.89 -21.56
N LYS A 96 62.25 1.18 -20.59
CA LYS A 96 61.88 1.93 -19.38
C LYS A 96 61.39 3.32 -19.75
N LEU A 97 62.05 4.05 -20.64
CA LEU A 97 61.63 5.39 -21.07
C LEU A 97 60.27 5.37 -21.79
N LEU A 98 59.97 4.31 -22.54
CA LEU A 98 58.70 4.13 -23.25
C LEU A 98 57.57 3.69 -22.31
N ILE A 99 57.87 2.89 -21.30
CA ILE A 99 56.91 2.39 -20.30
C ILE A 99 56.72 3.40 -19.16
N PHE A 100 57.71 4.26 -18.87
CA PHE A 100 57.66 5.25 -17.80
C PHE A 100 56.47 6.21 -17.89
N PRO A 101 56.14 6.84 -19.04
CA PRO A 101 54.95 7.70 -19.14
C PRO A 101 53.67 6.89 -18.91
N VAL A 102 53.57 5.69 -19.50
CA VAL A 102 52.41 4.79 -19.33
C VAL A 102 52.26 4.36 -17.87
N TYR A 103 53.36 4.07 -17.18
CA TYR A 103 53.36 3.69 -15.77
C TYR A 103 52.99 4.87 -14.85
N HIS A 104 53.39 6.08 -15.22
CA HIS A 104 53.01 7.30 -14.51
C HIS A 104 51.51 7.55 -14.64
N GLU A 105 50.98 7.51 -15.86
CA GLU A 105 49.54 7.64 -16.13
C GLU A 105 48.74 6.53 -15.43
N PHE A 106 49.21 5.28 -15.48
CA PHE A 106 48.59 4.18 -14.75
C PHE A 106 48.59 4.42 -13.24
N ARG A 107 49.72 4.85 -12.66
CA ARG A 107 49.79 5.15 -11.22
C ARG A 107 48.86 6.30 -10.83
N GLU A 108 48.79 7.35 -11.65
CA GLU A 108 47.84 8.44 -11.43
C GLU A 108 46.39 7.97 -11.48
N THR A 109 46.03 7.14 -12.45
CA THR A 109 44.66 6.61 -12.55
C THR A 109 44.30 5.71 -11.38
N VAL A 110 45.22 4.86 -10.93
CA VAL A 110 45.04 4.03 -9.73
C VAL A 110 44.87 4.90 -8.48
N LEU A 111 45.65 5.97 -8.33
CA LEU A 111 45.50 6.91 -7.22
C LEU A 111 44.15 7.65 -7.28
N LYS A 112 43.75 8.15 -8.46
CA LYS A 112 42.44 8.79 -8.67
C LYS A 112 41.29 7.82 -8.35
N LEU A 113 41.41 6.57 -8.77
CA LEU A 113 40.43 5.52 -8.48
C LEU A 113 40.39 5.19 -6.98
N HIS A 114 41.54 5.12 -6.32
CA HIS A 114 41.60 4.91 -4.87
C HIS A 114 40.94 6.06 -4.09
N HIS A 115 41.21 7.31 -4.48
CA HIS A 115 40.55 8.47 -3.90
C HIS A 115 39.03 8.46 -4.15
N ALA A 116 38.60 8.04 -5.34
CA ALA A 116 37.19 7.90 -5.66
C ALA A 116 36.52 6.80 -4.80
N ASN A 117 37.18 5.65 -4.61
CA ASN A 117 36.68 4.58 -3.76
C ASN A 117 36.55 5.04 -2.30
N MET A 118 37.58 5.68 -1.76
CA MET A 118 37.55 6.24 -0.41
C MET A 118 36.42 7.26 -0.22
N ARG A 119 36.14 8.06 -1.26
CA ARG A 119 35.00 9.00 -1.24
C ARG A 119 33.67 8.25 -1.24
N ILE A 120 33.53 7.18 -2.02
CA ILE A 120 32.32 6.35 -2.03
C ILE A 120 32.11 5.68 -0.67
N ASP A 121 33.16 5.13 -0.07
CA ASP A 121 33.10 4.50 1.25
C ASP A 121 32.67 5.52 2.32
N TYR A 122 33.24 6.73 2.30
CA TYR A 122 32.84 7.81 3.20
C TYR A 122 31.37 8.22 3.02
N LEU A 123 30.93 8.40 1.78
CA LEU A 123 29.54 8.74 1.49
C LEU A 123 28.58 7.63 1.89
N SER A 124 28.98 6.37 1.70
CA SER A 124 28.18 5.20 2.09
C SER A 124 28.00 5.16 3.61
N ALA A 125 29.10 5.32 4.37
CA ALA A 125 29.05 5.41 5.82
C ALA A 125 28.19 6.60 6.29
N ALA A 126 28.31 7.77 5.66
CA ALA A 126 27.48 8.92 5.98
C ALA A 126 25.99 8.63 5.75
N LEU A 127 25.64 8.02 4.61
CA LEU A 127 24.25 7.64 4.30
C LEU A 127 23.70 6.61 5.29
N GLU A 128 24.48 5.61 5.69
CA GLU A 128 24.08 4.63 6.70
C GLU A 128 23.77 5.31 8.04
N THR A 129 24.58 6.28 8.46
CA THR A 129 24.33 7.01 9.71
C THR A 129 23.07 7.86 9.63
N GLU A 130 22.81 8.52 8.51
CA GLU A 130 21.58 9.31 8.32
C GLU A 130 20.35 8.41 8.24
N LEU A 131 20.44 7.26 7.55
CA LEU A 131 19.35 6.28 7.48
C LEU A 131 19.02 5.72 8.87
N ALA A 132 20.03 5.45 9.69
CA ALA A 132 19.85 5.00 11.07
C ALA A 132 19.16 6.07 11.93
N LYS A 133 19.55 7.35 11.81
CA LYS A 133 18.88 8.46 12.49
C LYS A 133 17.42 8.60 12.06
N LEU A 134 17.16 8.56 10.75
CA LEU A 134 15.80 8.65 10.22
C LEU A 134 14.93 7.49 10.68
N SER A 135 15.44 6.26 10.64
CA SER A 135 14.77 5.08 11.17
C SER A 135 14.42 5.25 12.65
N GLN A 136 15.37 5.74 13.45
CA GLN A 136 15.12 6.00 14.87
C GLN A 136 14.04 7.06 15.11
N VAL A 137 14.03 8.15 14.33
CA VAL A 137 13.00 9.20 14.42
C VAL A 137 11.64 8.67 14.00
N LEU A 138 11.58 7.90 12.92
CA LEU A 138 10.36 7.27 12.44
C LEU A 138 9.79 6.29 13.47
N ASN A 139 10.62 5.40 14.03
CA ASN A 139 10.18 4.45 15.04
C ASN A 139 9.61 5.18 16.26
N ARG A 140 10.29 6.21 16.78
CA ARG A 140 9.76 7.00 17.90
C ARG A 140 8.41 7.67 17.60
N ARG A 141 8.21 8.12 16.35
CA ARG A 141 6.93 8.71 15.94
C ARG A 141 5.84 7.64 15.82
N ILE A 142 6.18 6.46 15.29
CA ILE A 142 5.27 5.32 15.19
C ILE A 142 4.87 4.86 16.58
N ASP A 143 5.83 4.66 17.49
CA ASP A 143 5.57 4.29 18.89
C ASP A 143 4.62 5.30 19.57
N GLY A 144 4.88 6.60 19.37
CA GLY A 144 4.03 7.65 19.94
C GLY A 144 2.63 7.74 19.31
N VAL A 145 2.44 7.25 18.09
CA VAL A 145 1.11 7.12 17.46
C VAL A 145 0.42 5.86 17.96
N GLU A 146 1.15 4.74 18.05
CA GLU A 146 0.66 3.45 18.53
C GLU A 146 0.22 3.52 20.00
N GLU A 147 0.84 4.35 20.82
CA GLU A 147 0.39 4.59 22.21
C GLU A 147 -0.92 5.39 22.26
N LYS A 148 -1.11 6.36 21.36
CA LYS A 148 -2.26 7.27 21.37
C LYS A 148 -3.49 6.71 20.66
N PHE A 149 -3.29 5.79 19.73
CA PHE A 149 -4.38 5.27 18.90
C PHE A 149 -5.39 4.40 19.69
N PRO A 150 -4.96 3.46 20.57
CA PRO A 150 -5.88 2.63 21.35
C PRO A 150 -6.87 3.40 22.23
N PRO A 151 -6.46 4.39 23.05
CA PRO A 151 -7.41 5.11 23.91
C PRO A 151 -8.41 5.92 23.09
N VAL A 152 -7.98 6.54 21.98
CA VAL A 152 -8.87 7.28 21.07
C VAL A 152 -9.91 6.35 20.46
N LEU A 153 -9.51 5.14 20.05
CA LEU A 153 -10.46 4.16 19.52
C LEU A 153 -11.48 3.71 20.57
N GLU A 154 -11.06 3.55 21.82
CA GLU A 154 -11.95 3.23 22.93
C GLU A 154 -12.96 4.36 23.20
N GLU A 155 -12.51 5.62 23.20
CA GLU A 155 -13.39 6.80 23.34
C GLU A 155 -14.43 6.86 22.21
N ILE A 156 -14.02 6.62 20.97
CA ILE A 156 -14.93 6.58 19.81
C ILE A 156 -15.97 5.47 19.98
N ASN A 157 -15.57 4.30 20.46
CA ASN A 157 -16.50 3.20 20.73
C ASN A 157 -17.51 3.55 21.83
N ARG A 158 -17.07 4.18 22.92
CA ARG A 158 -17.97 4.66 23.98
C ARG A 158 -18.94 5.72 23.45
N LEU A 159 -18.47 6.66 22.63
CA LEU A 159 -19.32 7.67 22.00
C LEU A 159 -20.39 7.05 21.10
N LYS A 160 -20.03 5.99 20.36
CA LYS A 160 -20.96 5.22 19.53
C LYS A 160 -22.04 4.55 20.38
N GLU A 161 -21.67 3.98 21.53
CA GLU A 161 -22.62 3.39 22.47
C GLU A 161 -23.56 4.43 23.07
N TYR A 162 -23.05 5.59 23.49
CA TYR A 162 -23.88 6.69 23.97
C TYR A 162 -24.85 7.20 22.90
N THR A 163 -24.40 7.28 21.65
CA THR A 163 -25.26 7.69 20.53
C THR A 163 -26.40 6.69 20.31
N LYS A 164 -26.13 5.38 20.41
CA LYS A 164 -27.18 4.35 20.35
C LYS A 164 -28.18 4.48 21.50
N LEU A 165 -27.69 4.68 22.72
CA LEU A 165 -28.56 4.84 23.89
C LEU A 165 -29.42 6.11 23.77
N LEU A 166 -28.84 7.21 23.32
CA LEU A 166 -29.53 8.47 23.08
C LEU A 166 -30.61 8.31 21.98
N HIS A 167 -30.30 7.61 20.89
CA HIS A 167 -31.26 7.32 19.84
C HIS A 167 -32.43 6.48 20.36
N ASN A 168 -32.16 5.43 21.16
CA ASN A 168 -33.21 4.62 21.77
C ASN A 168 -34.08 5.43 22.73
N LEU A 169 -33.48 6.28 23.57
CA LEU A 169 -34.22 7.17 24.45
C LEU A 169 -35.09 8.14 23.66
N SER A 170 -34.53 8.74 22.61
CA SER A 170 -35.27 9.65 21.72
C SER A 170 -36.47 8.95 21.08
N HIS A 171 -36.29 7.74 20.56
CA HIS A 171 -37.38 6.94 20.01
C HIS A 171 -38.47 6.65 21.06
N ASN A 172 -38.07 6.21 22.26
CA ASN A 172 -39.00 5.95 23.36
C ASN A 172 -39.81 7.19 23.73
N LEU A 173 -39.16 8.35 23.85
CA LEU A 173 -39.84 9.62 24.13
C LEU A 173 -40.84 9.99 23.03
N VAL A 174 -40.48 9.81 21.76
CA VAL A 174 -41.40 10.06 20.64
C VAL A 174 -42.61 9.14 20.69
N VAL A 175 -42.41 7.86 21.03
CA VAL A 175 -43.50 6.89 21.20
C VAL A 175 -44.42 7.29 22.36
N GLU A 176 -43.87 7.59 23.54
CA GLU A 176 -44.67 8.01 24.71
C GLU A 176 -45.41 9.32 24.46
N MET A 177 -44.77 10.30 23.81
CA MET A 177 -45.44 11.55 23.41
C MET A 177 -46.59 11.28 22.43
N SER A 178 -46.44 10.32 21.52
CA SER A 178 -47.50 9.94 20.59
C SER A 178 -48.66 9.24 21.32
N LYS A 179 -48.37 8.38 22.30
CA LYS A 179 -49.39 7.75 23.15
C LYS A 179 -50.18 8.81 23.94
N LEU A 180 -49.49 9.71 24.63
CA LEU A 180 -50.13 10.79 25.39
C LEU A 180 -51.00 11.69 24.51
N LYS A 181 -50.58 11.94 23.27
CA LYS A 181 -51.39 12.68 22.31
C LYS A 181 -52.68 11.96 21.94
N ILE A 182 -52.61 10.64 21.70
CA ILE A 182 -53.79 9.82 21.42
C ILE A 182 -54.74 9.82 22.63
N GLU A 183 -54.22 9.67 23.84
CA GLU A 183 -55.02 9.72 25.07
C GLU A 183 -55.70 11.07 25.25
N LEU A 184 -54.99 12.18 25.00
CA LEU A 184 -55.56 13.53 25.03
C LEU A 184 -56.69 13.70 24.02
N ASP A 185 -56.47 13.26 22.77
CA ASP A 185 -57.49 13.36 21.71
C ASP A 185 -58.71 12.48 22.05
N THR A 186 -58.49 11.30 22.63
CA THR A 186 -59.55 10.40 23.12
C THR A 186 -60.36 11.05 24.24
N LEU A 187 -59.69 11.66 25.22
CA LEU A 187 -60.34 12.35 26.33
C LEU A 187 -61.16 13.55 25.83
N LYS A 188 -60.65 14.29 24.85
CA LYS A 188 -61.37 15.40 24.21
C LYS A 188 -62.63 14.94 23.49
N ILE A 189 -62.60 13.77 22.85
CA ILE A 189 -63.79 13.17 22.23
C ILE A 189 -64.81 12.78 23.31
N HIS A 190 -64.38 12.09 24.37
CA HIS A 190 -65.27 11.71 25.47
C HIS A 190 -65.90 12.93 26.15
N HIS A 191 -65.14 13.99 26.38
CA HIS A 191 -65.66 15.23 26.94
C HIS A 191 -66.76 15.85 26.05
N ARG A 192 -66.53 15.92 24.73
CA ARG A 192 -67.55 16.40 23.77
C ARG A 192 -68.81 15.54 23.75
N LEU A 193 -68.67 14.23 23.89
CA LEU A 193 -69.82 13.31 23.98
C LEU A 193 -70.61 13.57 25.26
N LEU A 194 -69.93 13.66 26.40
CA LEU A 194 -70.57 13.99 27.69
C LEU A 194 -71.30 15.33 27.65
N GLU A 195 -70.70 16.38 27.06
CA GLU A 195 -71.39 17.66 26.87
C GLU A 195 -72.65 17.54 26.01
N LYS A 196 -72.66 16.64 25.02
CA LYS A 196 -73.84 16.40 24.19
C LYS A 196 -74.91 15.66 24.98
N ASP A 197 -74.53 14.66 25.77
CA ASP A 197 -75.45 13.88 26.60
C ASP A 197 -76.08 14.74 27.70
N VAL A 198 -75.30 15.60 28.37
CA VAL A 198 -75.81 16.58 29.34
C VAL A 198 -76.81 17.52 28.67
N ARG A 199 -76.50 18.08 27.50
CA ARG A 199 -77.44 18.92 26.75
C ARG A 199 -78.73 18.17 26.40
N HIS A 200 -78.64 16.88 26.05
CA HIS A 200 -79.82 16.07 25.77
C HIS A 200 -80.67 15.86 27.04
N LEU A 201 -80.04 15.58 28.17
CA LEU A 201 -80.72 15.42 29.46
C LEU A 201 -81.42 16.72 29.88
N GLU A 202 -80.76 17.87 29.78
CA GLU A 202 -81.36 19.19 30.05
C GLU A 202 -82.59 19.45 29.16
N GLN A 203 -82.52 19.10 27.87
CA GLN A 203 -83.67 19.25 26.97
C GLN A 203 -84.84 18.34 27.37
N ARG A 204 -84.55 17.11 27.79
CA ARG A 204 -85.55 16.14 28.23
C ARG A 204 -86.19 16.56 29.57
N GLU A 205 -85.38 17.07 30.50
CA GLU A 205 -85.86 17.63 31.76
C GLU A 205 -86.84 18.78 31.51
N ARG A 206 -86.46 19.77 30.69
CA ARG A 206 -87.34 20.88 30.33
C ARG A 206 -88.62 20.44 29.61
N TRP A 207 -88.57 19.35 28.85
CA TRP A 207 -89.76 18.79 28.22
C TRP A 207 -90.70 18.16 29.25
N LEU A 208 -90.15 17.38 30.19
CA LEU A 208 -90.92 16.78 31.29
C LEU A 208 -91.51 17.83 32.24
N GLU A 209 -90.77 18.89 32.57
CA GLU A 209 -91.27 20.00 33.40
C GLU A 209 -92.51 20.66 32.78
N LYS A 210 -92.52 20.84 31.46
CA LYS A 210 -93.69 21.40 30.75
C LYS A 210 -94.90 20.48 30.80
N GLU A 211 -94.68 19.18 30.66
CA GLU A 211 -95.75 18.18 30.68
C GLU A 211 -96.39 18.05 32.07
N ILE A 212 -95.60 18.19 33.15
CA ILE A 212 -96.09 18.09 34.54
C ILE A 212 -96.86 19.35 34.98
N VAL A 213 -96.49 20.52 34.44
CA VAL A 213 -97.13 21.81 34.77
C VAL A 213 -98.41 22.04 33.95
N SER A 214 -98.64 21.29 32.88
CA SER A 214 -99.87 21.30 32.07
C SER A 214 -100.98 20.41 32.65
#